data_AF-A0A0G0Z757-F1
#
_entry.id   AF-A0A0G0Z757-F1
#
_cell.length_a   1.000
_cell.length_b   1.000
_cell.length_c   1.000
_cell.angle_alpha   90.00
_cell.angle_beta   90.00
_cell.angle_gamma   90.00
#
_symmetry.space_group_name_H-M   'P 1'
#
loop_
_entity.id
_entity.type
_entity.pdbx_description
1 polymer ?
#
loop_
_entity_poly.entity_id
_entity_poly.type
_entity_poly.pdbx_seq_one_letter_code
_entity_poly.pdbx_strand_id
1 'polypeptide(L)' 'MITTIEVTKNKNENNLSLLRRFSRRVQDSGLVRAAKNRRFRTRLPSTLTHKNQALKRLVKRKESERLKKLGKIS' A
#
# COMPACT_ATOMS: atom_id res chain seq x y z
N MET A 1 -11.90 -14.74 18.94
CA MET A 1 -10.93 -13.71 18.48
C MET A 1 -10.84 -13.79 16.96
N ILE A 2 -10.75 -12.67 16.24
CA ILE A 2 -10.62 -12.69 14.77
C ILE A 2 -9.13 -12.67 14.42
N THR A 3 -8.59 -13.80 13.96
CA THR A 3 -7.21 -13.91 13.50
C THR A 3 -7.09 -13.35 12.09
N THR A 4 -6.66 -12.09 11.96
CA THR A 4 -6.57 -11.42 10.64
C THR A 4 -5.37 -11.87 9.82
N ILE A 5 -4.28 -12.29 10.46
CA ILE A 5 -3.06 -12.77 9.80
C ILE A 5 -2.52 -13.96 10.59
N GLU A 6 -2.70 -15.15 10.03
CA GLU A 6 -2.11 -16.39 10.52
C GLU A 6 -1.41 -17.10 9.36
N VAL A 7 -0.24 -17.68 9.63
CA VAL A 7 0.54 -18.45 8.66
C VAL A 7 1.01 -19.73 9.34
N THR A 8 0.54 -20.87 8.86
CA THR A 8 1.01 -22.19 9.29
C THR A 8 2.13 -22.69 8.37
N LYS A 9 3.01 -23.52 8.95
CA LYS A 9 4.14 -24.12 8.24
C LYS A 9 3.68 -25.27 7.36
N ASN A 10 4.11 -25.26 6.11
CA ASN A 10 3.88 -26.38 5.20
C ASN A 10 4.93 -27.48 5.41
N LYS A 11 4.58 -28.74 5.11
CA LYS A 11 5.41 -29.94 5.38
C LYS A 11 6.87 -29.82 4.91
N ASN A 12 7.13 -29.21 3.75
CA ASN A 12 8.48 -29.10 3.16
C ASN A 12 9.00 -27.65 3.07
N GLU A 13 8.51 -26.75 3.92
CA GLU A 13 8.89 -25.34 3.86
C GLU A 13 10.11 -25.00 4.72
N ASN A 14 11.04 -24.25 4.14
CA ASN A 14 12.14 -23.63 4.87
C ASN A 14 11.63 -22.47 5.74
N ASN A 15 12.17 -22.31 6.94
CA ASN A 15 11.78 -21.27 7.91
C ASN A 15 11.88 -19.85 7.32
N LEU A 16 12.86 -19.58 6.45
CA LEU A 16 12.98 -18.29 5.75
C LEU A 16 11.80 -18.00 4.81
N SER A 17 11.33 -19.02 4.08
CA SER A 17 10.18 -18.88 3.17
C SER A 17 8.89 -18.61 3.92
N LEU A 18 8.74 -19.20 5.12
CA LEU A 18 7.61 -18.95 6.01
C LEU A 18 7.59 -17.50 6.50
N LEU A 19 8.74 -16.96 6.94
CA LEU A 19 8.86 -15.56 7.36
C LEU A 19 8.55 -14.60 6.21
N ARG A 20 8.98 -14.92 4.99
CA ARG A 20 8.66 -14.11 3.80
C ARG A 20 7.15 -14.11 3.51
N ARG A 21 6.47 -15.25 3.61
CA ARG A 21 5.01 -15.34 3.44
C ARG A 21 4.28 -14.53 4.50
N PHE A 22 4.70 -14.65 5.76
CA PHE A 22 4.15 -13.86 6.85
C PHE A 22 4.34 -12.36 6.59
N SER A 23 5.56 -11.93 6.28
CA SER A 23 5.86 -10.52 5.96
C SER A 23 5.04 -10.00 4.79
N ARG A 24 4.89 -10.80 3.72
CA ARG A 24 4.07 -10.43 2.57
C ARG A 24 2.59 -10.29 2.94
N ARG A 25 2.04 -11.23 3.71
CA ARG A 25 0.64 -11.19 4.15
C ARG A 25 0.37 -10.00 5.08
N VAL A 26 1.34 -9.65 5.93
CA VAL A 26 1.31 -8.42 6.74
C VAL A 26 1.32 -7.17 5.86
N GLN A 27 2.18 -7.10 4.84
CA GLN A 27 2.24 -5.97 3.92
C GLN A 27 0.94 -5.80 3.11
N ASP A 28 0.44 -6.90 2.53
CA ASP A 28 -0.77 -6.91 1.71
C ASP A 28 -2.02 -6.57 2.53
N SER A 29 -2.06 -6.96 3.82
CA SER A 29 -3.17 -6.63 4.73
C SER A 29 -3.38 -5.12 4.93
N GLY A 30 -2.33 -4.30 4.72
CA GLY A 30 -2.38 -2.86 4.95
C GLY A 30 -2.63 -2.44 6.41
N LEU A 31 -2.66 -3.37 7.37
CA LEU A 31 -2.97 -3.09 8.78
C LEU A 31 -1.99 -2.10 9.39
N VAL A 32 -0.69 -2.25 9.10
CA VAL A 32 0.34 -1.32 9.57
C VAL A 32 0.08 0.10 9.06
N ARG A 33 -0.35 0.25 7.81
CA ARG A 33 -0.71 1.56 7.23
C ARG A 33 -1.96 2.13 7.90
N ALA A 34 -2.98 1.31 8.14
CA ALA A 34 -4.19 1.73 8.83
C ALA A 34 -3.91 2.18 10.27
N ALA A 35 -3.11 1.42 11.02
CA ALA A 35 -2.69 1.77 12.38
C ALA A 35 -1.91 3.09 12.41
N LYS A 36 -0.94 3.28 11.49
CA LYS A 36 -0.19 4.53 11.35
C LYS A 36 -1.12 5.71 11.05
N ASN A 37 -2.08 5.55 10.15
CA ASN A 37 -3.04 6.60 9.79
C ASN A 37 -3.97 6.97 10.95
N ARG A 38 -4.36 6.01 11.80
CA ARG A 38 -5.24 6.23 12.96
C ARG A 38 -4.50 6.76 14.19
N ARG A 39 -3.17 6.71 14.22
CA ARG A 39 -2.35 7.07 15.39
C ARG A 39 -2.60 8.50 15.88
N PHE A 40 -2.82 9.44 14.97
CA PHE A 40 -3.03 10.85 15.30
C PHE A 40 -4.29 11.39 14.64
N ARG A 41 -4.99 12.30 15.34
CA ARG A 41 -6.15 13.01 14.81
C ARG A 41 -5.69 14.01 13.74
N THR A 42 -6.32 13.96 12.57
CA THR A 42 -6.12 14.95 11.50
C THR A 42 -7.42 15.69 11.21
N ARG A 43 -7.32 16.96 10.78
CA ARG A 43 -8.48 17.75 10.37
C ARG A 43 -9.02 17.21 9.04
N LEU A 44 -10.35 17.18 8.89
CA LEU A 44 -11.01 16.87 7.63
C LEU A 44 -10.59 17.88 6.54
N PRO A 45 -10.22 17.42 5.32
CA PRO A 45 -9.84 18.32 4.25
C PRO A 45 -11.05 19.13 3.76
N SER A 46 -10.81 20.32 3.18
CA SER A 46 -11.88 21.09 2.53
C SER A 46 -12.14 20.60 1.10
N THR A 47 -13.26 21.01 0.52
CA THR A 47 -13.62 20.67 -0.87
C THR A 47 -12.54 21.09 -1.87
N LEU A 48 -11.94 22.26 -1.67
CA LEU A 48 -10.84 22.78 -2.50
C LEU A 48 -9.59 21.89 -2.41
N THR A 49 -9.20 21.45 -1.20
CA THR A 49 -8.01 20.60 -1.04
C THR A 49 -8.21 19.23 -1.67
N HIS A 50 -9.43 18.68 -1.61
CA HIS A 50 -9.79 17.46 -2.34
C HIS A 50 -9.66 17.64 -3.86
N LYS A 51 -10.21 18.73 -4.43
CA LYS A 51 -10.09 19.04 -5.87
C LYS A 51 -8.62 19.14 -6.30
N ASN A 52 -7.81 19.87 -5.54
CA ASN A 52 -6.39 20.05 -5.85
C ASN A 52 -5.60 18.73 -5.77
N GLN A 53 -5.89 17.84 -4.81
CA GLN A 53 -5.28 16.51 -4.78
C GLN A 53 -5.68 15.66 -5.99
N ALA A 54 -6.94 15.71 -6.41
CA ALA A 54 -7.41 14.97 -7.58
C ALA A 54 -6.71 15.45 -8.85
N LEU A 55 -6.61 16.77 -9.06
CA LEU A 55 -5.88 17.35 -10.20
C LEU A 55 -4.41 16.92 -10.21
N LYS A 56 -3.72 16.97 -9.07
CA LYS A 56 -2.32 16.49 -8.96
C LYS A 56 -2.18 15.02 -9.34
N ARG A 57 -3.11 14.15 -8.95
CA ARG A 57 -3.10 12.72 -9.32
C ARG A 57 -3.27 12.53 -10.82
N LEU A 58 -4.16 13.28 -11.46
CA LEU A 58 -4.38 13.21 -12.91
C LEU A 58 -3.12 13.66 -13.69
N VAL A 59 -2.48 14.74 -13.27
CA VAL A 59 -1.23 15.22 -13.89
C VAL A 59 -0.14 14.17 -13.78
N LYS A 60 0.10 13.61 -12.58
CA LYS A 60 1.10 12.55 -12.38
C LYS A 60 0.82 11.31 -13.23
N ARG A 61 -0.44 10.95 -13.41
CA ARG A 61 -0.83 9.82 -14.27
C ARG A 61 -0.45 10.06 -15.73
N LYS A 62 -0.79 11.23 -16.27
CA LYS A 62 -0.42 11.64 -17.64
C LYS A 62 1.09 11.67 -17.85
N GLU A 63 1.83 12.20 -16.88
CA GLU A 63 3.29 12.23 -16.91
C GLU A 63 3.89 10.81 -16.91
N SER A 64 3.39 9.94 -16.03
CA SER A 64 3.82 8.54 -15.97
C SER A 64 3.55 7.81 -17.29
N GLU A 65 2.39 8.02 -17.90
CA GLU A 65 2.04 7.45 -19.22
C GLU A 65 2.96 7.98 -20.32
N ARG A 66 3.27 9.27 -20.33
CA ARG A 66 4.22 9.87 -21.27
C ARG A 66 5.61 9.28 -21.10
N LEU A 67 6.10 9.14 -19.87
CA LEU A 67 7.42 8.58 -19.58
C LEU A 67 7.52 7.10 -19.98
N LYS A 68 6.46 6.33 -19.78
CA LYS A 68 6.35 4.95 -20.30
C LYS A 68 6.43 4.90 -21.82
N LYS A 69 5.70 5.78 -22.52
CA LYS A 69 5.77 5.88 -24.00
C LYS A 69 7.15 6.27 -24.50
N LEU A 70 7.90 7.07 -23.73
CA LEU A 70 9.26 7.48 -24.03
C LEU A 70 10.33 6.44 -23.61
N GLY A 71 9.94 5.30 -23.02
CA GLY A 71 10.87 4.26 -22.56
C GLY A 71 11.73 4.66 -21.35
N LYS A 72 11.40 5.77 -20.66
CA LYS A 72 12.19 6.28 -19.52
C LYS A 72 11.84 5.61 -18.19
N ILE A 73 10.68 4.98 -18.14
CA ILE A 73 10.17 4.23 -16.99
C ILE A 73 9.63 2.91 -17.55
N SER A 74 10.12 1.79 -17.03
CA SER A 74 9.59 0.45 -17.32
C SER A 74 8.34 0.15 -16.50
#